data_AF-H3D4J9-F1
#
_entry.id   AF-H3D4J9-F1
#
_cell.length_a   1.000
_cell.length_b   1.000
_cell.length_c   1.000
_cell.angle_alpha   90.00
_cell.angle_beta   90.00
_cell.angle_gamma   90.00
#
_symmetry.space_group_name_H-M   'P 1'
#
loop_
_entity.id
_entity.type
_entity.pdbx_description
1 polymer ?
#
loop_
_entity_poly.entity_id
_entity_poly.type
_entity_poly.pdbx_seq_one_letter_code
_entity_poly.pdbx_strand_id
1 'polypeptide(L)'
;ELQTDINELTSDLDRAGIPYLDYRTYAMRVLFPGIDDHPVLRELEVPGNGQQNVEKALKLFGQLINNKVFLLTFIRTLEMQRSFSMRDRGNVASLIMTALQGRLEYATDVLKHLLSDLIDRNLESKNHPKLLLRRTESVAEKMLTNWFAFLLHKFLKDCAGEPLFMLYCAIKQQMEKGPIDAITGEARYSLSEDKLIRQQIEYKTLILNCVNPDNENSPEIPVKVLNCDTITQVKEKILDAVYKNMPYSQRPRAVDMDLEWRQGRMARVVLQDEDITTKIENDWKRLNTLLHYQVNRTTANIFDSSFRYTGSPDSLRSRAPMITPDLESGVKVWHLVKNHEHGDQKEGDRGSKMVSEIYLTRLLATKGTLQKFVDDLFETLFSTVHRGSTLPLAIKYMFDFLDEQADRHGIHDTDVRHTWKSNCLPLRFWVNVIKNPQFVFDIHKSSITDACLSVVAQTFMDSCSTSEHRLGKDSPSNKLLYAKDIPNYKSWVERYYADINRLPAISDQDMNAYLAEQARLHSTEFNMLSALNEIYSYISKYSEEITAALEQEEQARKQRLSYKVEQLISAMSFERTDT
;
A
#
# COMPACT_ATOMS: atom_id res chain seq x y z
N GLU A 1 19.89 -3.98 -21.98
CA GLU A 1 18.44 -3.96 -22.27
C GLU A 1 17.63 -3.35 -21.14
N LEU A 2 17.41 -3.97 -19.97
CA LEU A 2 16.61 -3.30 -18.91
C LEU A 2 17.22 -1.96 -18.47
N GLN A 3 18.55 -1.87 -18.32
CA GLN A 3 19.19 -0.58 -18.04
C GLN A 3 18.96 0.46 -19.14
N THR A 4 18.83 0.04 -20.40
CA THR A 4 18.55 0.92 -21.54
C THR A 4 17.09 1.38 -21.51
N ASP A 5 16.15 0.44 -21.35
CA ASP A 5 14.71 0.71 -21.22
C ASP A 5 14.43 1.63 -20.01
N ILE A 6 15.18 1.44 -18.91
CA ILE A 6 15.09 2.27 -17.72
C ILE A 6 15.75 3.62 -17.93
N ASN A 7 16.87 3.72 -18.63
CA ASN A 7 17.47 5.02 -18.95
C ASN A 7 16.53 5.86 -19.84
N GLU A 8 15.81 5.21 -20.77
CA GLU A 8 14.73 5.85 -21.54
C GLU A 8 13.60 6.31 -20.61
N LEU A 9 13.17 5.46 -19.67
CA LEU A 9 12.19 5.82 -18.65
C LEU A 9 12.65 7.00 -17.78
N THR A 10 13.91 7.02 -17.33
CA THR A 10 14.48 8.11 -16.54
C THR A 10 14.49 9.41 -17.34
N SER A 11 14.85 9.37 -18.62
CA SER A 11 14.77 10.54 -19.50
C SER A 11 13.34 11.02 -19.73
N ASP A 12 12.35 10.12 -19.74
CA ASP A 12 10.94 10.47 -19.83
C ASP A 12 10.43 11.05 -18.49
N LEU A 13 10.88 10.51 -17.35
CA LEU A 13 10.56 11.01 -16.01
C LEU A 13 11.11 12.41 -15.77
N ASP A 14 12.28 12.75 -16.32
CA ASP A 14 12.80 14.13 -16.28
C ASP A 14 11.86 15.13 -16.97
N ARG A 15 10.99 14.67 -17.89
CA ARG A 15 10.02 15.51 -18.60
C ARG A 15 8.63 15.50 -17.96
N ALA A 16 8.13 14.33 -17.56
CA ALA A 16 6.76 14.15 -17.07
C ALA A 16 6.64 14.25 -15.54
N GLY A 17 7.74 14.03 -14.82
CA GLY A 17 7.77 13.89 -13.38
C GLY A 17 7.26 12.54 -12.89
N ILE A 18 7.60 12.19 -11.65
CA ILE A 18 7.04 11.03 -10.95
C ILE A 18 5.60 11.35 -10.53
N PRO A 19 4.62 10.45 -10.76
CA PRO A 19 3.21 10.70 -10.46
C PRO A 19 2.91 10.55 -8.96
N TYR A 20 3.52 11.39 -8.12
CA TYR A 20 3.23 11.45 -6.69
C TYR A 20 1.76 11.81 -6.45
N LEU A 21 1.11 11.08 -5.55
CA LEU A 21 -0.18 11.50 -4.99
C LEU A 21 0.01 12.75 -4.13
N ASP A 22 -1.05 13.55 -4.03
CA ASP A 22 -1.06 14.64 -3.06
C ASP A 22 -1.07 14.10 -1.62
N TYR A 23 -0.72 14.97 -0.67
CA TYR A 23 -0.61 14.60 0.75
C TYR A 23 -1.93 13.99 1.28
N ARG A 24 -3.07 14.59 0.92
CA ARG A 24 -4.39 14.14 1.37
C ARG A 24 -4.66 12.70 0.95
N THR A 25 -4.47 12.39 -0.33
CA THR A 25 -4.73 11.07 -0.91
C THR A 25 -3.73 10.03 -0.38
N TYR A 26 -2.45 10.40 -0.29
CA TYR A 26 -1.42 9.57 0.35
C TYR A 26 -1.80 9.21 1.79
N ALA A 27 -2.13 10.21 2.60
CA ALA A 27 -2.48 10.02 3.99
C ALA A 27 -3.73 9.15 4.15
N MET A 28 -4.77 9.39 3.33
CA MET A 28 -5.98 8.57 3.34
C MET A 28 -5.71 7.09 3.02
N ARG A 29 -4.86 6.82 2.03
CA ARG A 29 -4.47 5.44 1.67
C ARG A 29 -3.72 4.73 2.80
N VAL A 30 -3.02 5.46 3.66
CA VAL A 30 -2.30 4.89 4.82
C VAL A 30 -3.18 4.77 6.07
N LEU A 31 -4.01 5.79 6.34
CA LEU A 31 -4.85 5.86 7.53
C LEU A 31 -6.06 4.92 7.40
N PHE A 32 -6.73 4.97 6.25
CA PHE A 32 -7.98 4.26 5.97
C PHE A 32 -7.85 3.42 4.68
N PRO A 33 -6.99 2.39 4.67
CA PRO A 33 -6.69 1.62 3.46
C PRO A 33 -7.95 0.96 2.89
N GLY A 34 -8.19 1.18 1.60
CA GLY A 34 -9.34 0.62 0.86
C GLY A 34 -10.63 1.43 0.99
N ILE A 35 -10.58 2.65 1.55
CA ILE A 35 -11.73 3.56 1.63
C ILE A 35 -11.40 4.83 0.84
N ASP A 36 -11.92 4.94 -0.38
CA ASP A 36 -11.67 6.10 -1.25
C ASP A 36 -12.53 7.31 -0.87
N ASP A 37 -13.74 7.08 -0.35
CA ASP A 37 -14.71 8.12 0.00
C ASP A 37 -15.01 8.16 1.51
N HIS A 38 -14.05 8.64 2.29
CA HIS A 38 -14.18 8.70 3.74
C HIS A 38 -14.85 10.01 4.20
N PRO A 39 -15.75 10.00 5.20
CA PRO A 39 -16.42 11.21 5.71
C PRO A 39 -15.48 12.34 6.14
N VAL A 40 -14.25 12.02 6.54
CA VAL A 40 -13.23 13.00 6.96
C VAL A 40 -12.73 13.89 5.83
N LEU A 41 -13.07 13.57 4.58
CA LEU A 41 -12.73 14.36 3.39
C LEU A 41 -13.80 15.39 3.03
N ARG A 42 -14.97 15.33 3.67
CA ARG A 42 -16.12 16.16 3.35
C ARG A 42 -16.54 17.00 4.54
N GLU A 43 -17.27 18.07 4.26
CA GLU A 43 -17.99 18.79 5.29
C GLU A 43 -18.96 17.84 6.00
N LEU A 44 -19.14 18.06 7.30
CA LEU A 44 -20.07 17.27 8.09
C LEU A 44 -21.48 17.58 7.59
N GLU A 45 -22.17 16.59 7.05
CA GLU A 45 -23.58 16.70 6.67
C GLU A 45 -24.44 15.97 7.71
N VAL A 46 -25.24 16.72 8.46
CA VAL A 46 -26.22 16.18 9.41
C VAL A 46 -27.61 16.26 8.75
N PRO A 47 -28.35 15.14 8.65
CA PRO A 47 -29.71 15.16 8.13
C PRO A 47 -30.64 16.07 8.96
N GLY A 48 -31.44 16.91 8.29
CA GLY A 48 -32.45 17.76 8.94
C GLY A 48 -31.93 19.13 9.40
N ASN A 49 -32.61 19.73 10.38
CA ASN A 49 -32.31 21.10 10.86
C ASN A 49 -31.26 21.15 12.00
N GLY A 50 -30.61 20.02 12.31
CA GLY A 50 -29.77 19.83 13.49
C GLY A 50 -28.29 20.22 13.38
N GLN A 51 -27.85 20.57 12.16
CA GLN A 51 -26.45 20.86 11.84
C GLN A 51 -25.75 21.76 12.88
N GLN A 52 -26.35 22.89 13.25
CA GLN A 52 -25.73 23.85 14.17
C GLN A 52 -25.54 23.29 15.59
N ASN A 53 -26.47 22.47 16.08
CA ASN A 53 -26.38 21.89 17.40
C ASN A 53 -25.33 20.78 17.45
N VAL A 54 -25.32 19.90 16.45
CA VAL A 54 -24.29 18.86 16.32
C VAL A 54 -22.92 19.49 16.22
N GLU A 55 -22.72 20.50 15.38
CA GLU A 55 -21.44 21.20 15.31
C GLU A 55 -21.04 21.82 16.66
N LYS A 56 -22.00 22.38 17.40
CA LYS A 56 -21.74 22.94 18.74
C LYS A 56 -21.34 21.85 19.74
N ALA A 57 -22.03 20.70 19.72
CA ALA A 57 -21.70 19.54 20.55
C ALA A 57 -20.33 18.95 20.18
N LEU A 58 -20.04 18.81 18.88
CA LEU A 58 -18.74 18.35 18.40
C LEU A 58 -17.61 19.33 18.72
N LYS A 59 -17.86 20.64 18.76
CA LYS A 59 -16.87 21.62 19.28
C LYS A 59 -16.57 21.39 20.76
N LEU A 60 -17.57 21.05 21.59
CA LEU A 60 -17.34 20.63 22.99
C LEU A 60 -16.56 19.32 23.03
N PHE A 61 -16.88 18.36 22.17
CA PHE A 61 -16.13 17.10 22.08
C PHE A 61 -14.67 17.33 21.67
N GLY A 62 -14.43 18.25 20.74
CA GLY A 62 -13.09 18.68 20.36
C GLY A 62 -12.29 19.24 21.53
N GLN A 63 -12.93 19.94 22.49
CA GLN A 63 -12.26 20.38 23.72
C GLN A 63 -11.89 19.21 24.64
N LEU A 64 -12.74 18.17 24.72
CA LEU A 64 -12.42 16.94 25.44
C LEU A 64 -11.26 16.18 24.78
N ILE A 65 -11.27 16.02 23.46
CA ILE A 65 -10.16 15.37 22.71
C ILE A 65 -8.83 16.15 22.89
N ASN A 66 -8.90 17.47 23.02
CA ASN A 66 -7.75 18.33 23.35
C ASN A 66 -7.38 18.35 24.85
N ASN A 67 -8.01 17.52 25.67
CA ASN A 67 -7.65 17.32 27.06
C ASN A 67 -6.88 16.01 27.23
N LYS A 68 -5.62 16.11 27.63
CA LYS A 68 -4.71 14.95 27.73
C LYS A 68 -5.25 13.87 28.66
N VAL A 69 -5.80 14.27 29.80
CA VAL A 69 -6.34 13.32 30.80
C VAL A 69 -7.54 12.58 30.19
N PHE A 70 -8.47 13.30 29.57
CA PHE A 70 -9.60 12.69 28.87
C PHE A 70 -9.13 11.69 27.81
N LEU A 71 -8.25 12.12 26.91
CA LEU A 71 -7.86 11.32 25.74
C LEU A 71 -7.12 10.04 26.14
N LEU A 72 -6.23 10.12 27.14
CA LEU A 72 -5.54 8.94 27.68
C LEU A 72 -6.54 7.97 28.33
N THR A 73 -7.44 8.47 29.19
CA THR A 73 -8.46 7.63 29.82
C THR A 73 -9.38 7.02 28.78
N PHE A 74 -9.85 7.79 27.80
CA PHE A 74 -10.71 7.32 26.72
C PHE A 74 -10.09 6.16 25.94
N ILE A 75 -8.84 6.32 25.46
CA ILE A 75 -8.15 5.27 24.70
C ILE A 75 -7.97 4.01 25.55
N ARG A 76 -7.49 4.16 26.80
CA ARG A 76 -7.28 3.03 27.72
C ARG A 76 -8.59 2.28 27.98
N THR A 77 -9.69 3.00 28.22
CA THR A 77 -11.00 2.40 28.44
C THR A 77 -11.47 1.61 27.23
N LEU A 78 -11.33 2.14 26.02
CA LEU A 78 -11.71 1.41 24.79
C LEU A 78 -10.90 0.12 24.62
N GLU A 79 -9.58 0.17 24.83
CA GLU A 79 -8.71 -0.99 24.67
C GLU A 79 -9.01 -2.14 25.64
N MET A 80 -9.57 -1.83 26.82
CA MET A 80 -9.99 -2.82 27.81
C MET A 80 -11.28 -3.57 27.41
N GLN A 81 -12.05 -3.06 26.45
CA GLN A 81 -13.32 -3.67 26.07
C GLN A 81 -13.11 -4.89 25.18
N ARG A 82 -13.70 -6.02 25.56
CA ARG A 82 -13.64 -7.27 24.76
C ARG A 82 -14.26 -7.13 23.37
N SER A 83 -15.26 -6.26 23.23
CA SER A 83 -15.94 -5.99 21.96
C SER A 83 -15.21 -4.99 21.06
N PHE A 84 -14.11 -4.40 21.53
CA PHE A 84 -13.28 -3.48 20.76
C PHE A 84 -12.27 -4.29 19.95
N SER A 85 -12.48 -4.37 18.64
CA SER A 85 -11.71 -5.24 17.74
C SER A 85 -10.38 -4.63 17.30
N MET A 86 -9.54 -5.40 16.59
CA MET A 86 -8.32 -4.86 15.97
C MET A 86 -8.63 -3.83 14.87
N ARG A 87 -9.75 -4.00 14.17
CA ARG A 87 -10.26 -3.02 13.21
C ARG A 87 -10.63 -1.72 13.90
N ASP A 88 -11.32 -1.80 15.04
CA ASP A 88 -11.71 -0.62 15.81
C ASP A 88 -10.49 0.15 16.35
N ARG A 89 -9.48 -0.56 16.89
CA ARG A 89 -8.20 0.05 17.29
C ARG A 89 -7.57 0.84 16.15
N GLY A 90 -7.51 0.21 14.98
CA GLY A 90 -6.96 0.81 13.77
C GLY A 90 -7.72 2.07 13.33
N ASN A 91 -9.05 2.00 13.39
CA ASN A 91 -9.95 3.08 13.01
C ASN A 91 -9.87 4.26 13.98
N VAL A 92 -10.01 4.02 15.29
CA VAL A 92 -9.94 5.05 16.33
C VAL A 92 -8.59 5.77 16.32
N ALA A 93 -7.48 5.04 16.19
CA ALA A 93 -6.16 5.65 16.05
C ALA A 93 -6.07 6.61 14.84
N SER A 94 -6.67 6.23 13.72
CA SER A 94 -6.64 7.02 12.48
C SER A 94 -7.56 8.24 12.57
N LEU A 95 -8.74 8.09 13.16
CA LEU A 95 -9.64 9.19 13.42
C LEU A 95 -9.05 10.20 14.42
N ILE A 96 -8.44 9.74 15.51
CA ILE A 96 -7.77 10.62 16.49
C ILE A 96 -6.62 11.40 15.84
N MET A 97 -5.76 10.72 15.09
CA MET A 97 -4.65 11.39 14.39
C MET A 97 -5.15 12.39 13.33
N THR A 98 -6.26 12.08 12.65
CA THR A 98 -6.92 13.01 11.71
C THR A 98 -7.47 14.23 12.44
N ALA A 99 -8.21 14.03 13.54
CA ALA A 99 -8.77 15.12 14.35
C ALA A 99 -7.69 16.00 15.01
N LEU A 100 -6.50 15.44 15.25
CA LEU A 100 -5.36 16.14 15.84
C LEU A 100 -4.29 16.57 14.82
N GLN A 101 -4.54 16.44 13.51
CA GLN A 101 -3.60 16.87 12.45
C GLN A 101 -3.19 18.35 12.61
N GLY A 102 -4.11 19.21 13.03
CA GLY A 102 -3.83 20.63 13.27
C GLY A 102 -3.08 20.94 14.57
N ARG A 103 -2.73 19.93 15.38
CA ARG A 103 -2.07 20.04 16.69
C ARG A 103 -1.11 18.88 16.93
N LEU A 104 -0.17 18.68 16.01
CA LEU A 104 0.75 17.55 16.03
C LEU A 104 1.67 17.54 17.26
N GLU A 105 1.95 18.68 17.87
CA GLU A 105 2.68 18.79 19.13
C GLU A 105 1.95 18.05 20.26
N TYR A 106 0.66 18.35 20.42
CA TYR A 106 -0.21 17.68 21.38
C TYR A 106 -0.39 16.20 21.06
N ALA A 107 -0.60 15.86 19.79
CA ALA A 107 -0.71 14.46 19.35
C ALA A 107 0.57 13.66 19.67
N THR A 108 1.74 14.27 19.47
CA THR A 108 3.05 13.66 19.75
C THR A 108 3.25 13.44 21.24
N ASP A 109 2.88 14.40 22.09
CA ASP A 109 2.93 14.25 23.54
C ASP A 109 2.03 13.10 24.03
N VAL A 110 0.79 13.05 23.55
CA VAL A 110 -0.14 11.94 23.86
C VAL A 110 0.41 10.60 23.38
N LEU A 111 0.94 10.54 22.15
CA LEU A 111 1.54 9.34 21.59
C LEU A 111 2.71 8.83 22.44
N LYS A 112 3.64 9.71 22.84
CA LYS A 112 4.77 9.33 23.70
C LYS A 112 4.30 8.79 25.05
N HIS A 113 3.25 9.36 25.64
CA HIS A 113 2.67 8.86 26.89
C HIS A 113 2.07 7.47 26.71
N LEU A 114 1.26 7.26 25.67
CA LEU A 114 0.67 5.95 25.38
C LEU A 114 1.72 4.88 25.06
N LEU A 115 2.80 5.25 24.38
CA LEU A 115 3.92 4.35 24.11
C LEU A 115 4.70 4.01 25.40
N SER A 116 4.89 4.98 26.30
CA SER A 116 5.47 4.73 27.62
C SER A 116 4.62 3.73 28.40
N ASP A 117 3.30 3.96 28.50
CA ASP A 117 2.37 3.02 29.16
C ASP A 117 2.42 1.62 28.52
N LEU A 118 2.56 1.54 27.19
CA LEU A 118 2.67 0.27 26.49
C LEU A 118 3.97 -0.45 26.84
N ILE A 119 5.08 0.26 26.93
CA ILE A 119 6.38 -0.27 27.34
C ILE A 119 6.31 -0.78 28.79
N ASP A 120 5.83 0.07 29.70
CA ASP A 120 5.66 -0.26 31.13
C ASP A 120 4.86 -1.56 31.28
N ARG A 121 3.65 -1.62 30.70
CA ARG A 121 2.77 -2.79 30.78
C ARG A 121 3.40 -4.04 30.16
N ASN A 122 4.13 -3.90 29.05
CA ASN A 122 4.78 -5.03 28.40
C ASN A 122 5.87 -5.64 29.29
N LEU A 123 6.69 -4.80 29.91
CA LEU A 123 7.77 -5.20 30.80
C LEU A 123 7.25 -5.74 32.14
N GLU A 124 6.22 -5.12 32.72
CA GLU A 124 5.54 -5.60 33.93
C GLU A 124 4.90 -6.97 33.74
N SER A 125 4.34 -7.22 32.55
CA SER A 125 3.79 -8.53 32.17
C SER A 125 4.85 -9.61 31.97
N LYS A 126 6.14 -9.29 32.20
CA LYS A 126 7.31 -10.16 31.98
C LYS A 126 7.40 -10.71 30.55
N ASN A 127 6.85 -9.99 29.59
CA ASN A 127 7.02 -10.33 28.18
C ASN A 127 8.49 -10.12 27.79
N HIS A 128 8.96 -10.91 26.83
CA HIS A 128 10.33 -10.74 26.34
C HIS A 128 10.48 -9.37 25.66
N PRO A 129 11.42 -8.49 26.06
CA PRO A 129 11.49 -7.10 25.59
C PRO A 129 11.57 -6.96 24.07
N LYS A 130 12.24 -7.88 23.35
CA LYS A 130 12.28 -7.93 21.87
C LYS A 130 10.91 -8.13 21.20
N LEU A 131 9.85 -8.47 21.93
CA LEU A 131 8.49 -8.62 21.39
C LEU A 131 7.69 -7.32 21.38
N LEU A 132 8.16 -6.27 22.07
CA LEU A 132 7.52 -4.96 22.06
C LEU A 132 7.46 -4.40 20.63
N LEU A 133 6.31 -3.81 20.27
CA LEU A 133 6.05 -3.24 18.95
C LEU A 133 6.17 -4.26 17.80
N ARG A 134 6.16 -5.58 18.05
CA ARG A 134 6.28 -6.57 16.98
C ARG A 134 4.99 -6.72 16.15
N ARG A 135 3.82 -6.48 16.75
CA ARG A 135 2.50 -6.61 16.11
C ARG A 135 1.68 -5.39 16.49
N THR A 136 0.85 -4.88 15.57
CA THR A 136 -0.06 -3.76 15.87
C THR A 136 -1.25 -4.25 16.69
N GLU A 137 -1.14 -4.20 18.01
CA GLU A 137 -2.16 -4.71 18.93
C GLU A 137 -2.81 -3.61 19.78
N SER A 138 -2.27 -2.38 19.70
CA SER A 138 -2.78 -1.20 20.41
C SER A 138 -3.09 -0.02 19.48
N VAL A 139 -3.92 0.89 19.98
CA VAL A 139 -4.22 2.21 19.38
C VAL A 139 -2.93 3.02 19.25
N ALA A 140 -2.07 2.99 20.28
CA ALA A 140 -0.79 3.71 20.30
C ALA A 140 0.11 3.33 19.13
N GLU A 141 0.20 2.05 18.80
CA GLU A 141 1.03 1.54 17.70
C GLU A 141 0.51 1.93 16.32
N LYS A 142 -0.81 1.99 16.15
CA LYS A 142 -1.40 2.53 14.91
C LYS A 142 -1.23 4.05 14.85
N MET A 143 -1.39 4.77 15.96
CA MET A 143 -1.11 6.21 16.02
C MET A 143 0.33 6.51 15.65
N LEU A 144 1.30 5.71 16.12
CA LEU A 144 2.71 5.79 15.74
C LEU A 144 2.91 5.63 14.22
N THR A 145 2.24 4.65 13.62
CA THR A 145 2.31 4.42 12.16
C THR A 145 1.77 5.63 11.39
N ASN A 146 0.64 6.19 11.85
CA ASN A 146 0.02 7.37 11.23
C ASN A 146 0.88 8.63 11.44
N TRP A 147 1.52 8.78 12.60
CA TRP A 147 2.44 9.87 12.91
C TRP A 147 3.66 9.87 11.97
N PHE A 148 4.27 8.70 11.74
CA PHE A 148 5.32 8.57 10.73
C PHE A 148 4.80 8.86 9.32
N ALA A 149 3.59 8.45 8.98
CA ALA A 149 3.02 8.75 7.67
C ALA A 149 2.94 10.26 7.42
N PHE A 150 2.44 11.03 8.39
CA PHE A 150 2.40 12.49 8.29
C PHE A 150 3.79 13.10 8.15
N LEU A 151 4.74 12.70 9.00
CA LEU A 151 6.03 13.39 9.11
C LEU A 151 7.09 12.90 8.11
N LEU A 152 6.90 11.75 7.47
CA LEU A 152 7.82 11.20 6.47
C LEU A 152 7.36 11.41 5.03
N HIS A 153 6.20 12.02 4.79
CA HIS A 153 5.72 12.32 3.44
C HIS A 153 6.71 13.18 2.65
N LYS A 154 7.31 14.20 3.28
CA LYS A 154 8.33 15.04 2.64
C LYS A 154 9.57 14.23 2.24
N PHE A 155 10.04 13.33 3.11
CA PHE A 155 11.19 12.47 2.82
C PHE A 155 10.88 11.43 1.73
N LEU A 156 9.65 10.92 1.68
CA LEU A 156 9.16 10.13 0.56
C LEU A 156 9.22 10.91 -0.74
N LYS A 157 8.77 12.17 -0.76
CA LYS A 157 8.78 12.98 -1.97
C LYS A 157 10.20 13.38 -2.41
N ASP A 158 11.03 13.78 -1.46
CA ASP A 158 12.32 14.42 -1.74
C ASP A 158 13.49 13.42 -1.83
N CYS A 159 13.35 12.20 -1.32
CA CYS A 159 14.45 11.22 -1.24
C CYS A 159 14.03 9.79 -1.63
N ALA A 160 13.11 9.17 -0.89
CA ALA A 160 12.85 7.74 -1.01
C ALA A 160 11.89 7.34 -2.16
N GLY A 161 11.13 8.30 -2.69
CA GLY A 161 10.08 8.05 -3.68
C GLY A 161 10.64 7.72 -5.05
N GLU A 162 11.68 8.41 -5.51
CA GLU A 162 12.34 8.11 -6.79
C GLU A 162 12.84 6.66 -6.85
N PRO A 163 13.71 6.16 -5.95
CA PRO A 163 14.17 4.77 -6.02
C PRO A 163 13.03 3.76 -5.84
N LEU A 164 11.99 4.07 -5.05
CA LEU A 164 10.81 3.21 -4.92
C LEU A 164 10.02 3.11 -6.22
N PHE A 165 9.79 4.25 -6.90
CA PHE A 165 9.10 4.30 -8.17
C PHE A 165 9.90 3.57 -9.26
N MET A 166 11.22 3.78 -9.29
CA MET A 166 12.12 3.09 -10.22
C MET A 166 12.11 1.57 -10.00
N LEU A 167 12.09 1.10 -8.74
CA LEU A 167 11.93 -0.32 -8.44
C LEU A 167 10.60 -0.87 -8.95
N TYR A 168 9.49 -0.17 -8.71
CA TYR A 168 8.17 -0.56 -9.22
C TYR A 168 8.19 -0.68 -10.76
N CYS A 169 8.70 0.33 -11.47
CA CYS A 169 8.80 0.33 -12.92
C CYS A 169 9.69 -0.80 -13.43
N ALA A 170 10.86 -1.02 -12.81
CA ALA A 170 11.76 -2.09 -13.18
C ALA A 170 11.12 -3.48 -13.01
N ILE A 171 10.40 -3.70 -11.91
CA ILE A 171 9.63 -4.94 -11.69
C ILE A 171 8.59 -5.11 -12.80
N LYS A 172 7.74 -4.10 -13.01
CA LYS A 172 6.65 -4.15 -14.02
C LYS A 172 7.20 -4.48 -15.41
N GLN A 173 8.19 -3.72 -15.88
CA GLN A 173 8.82 -3.94 -17.18
C GLN A 173 9.48 -5.32 -17.29
N GLN A 174 10.15 -5.78 -16.23
CA GLN A 174 10.79 -7.10 -16.24
C GLN A 174 9.76 -8.23 -16.31
N MET A 175 8.60 -8.09 -15.67
CA MET A 175 7.52 -9.08 -15.77
C MET A 175 6.95 -9.12 -17.20
N GLU A 176 6.69 -7.95 -17.79
CA GLU A 176 6.04 -7.80 -19.09
C GLU A 176 6.91 -8.23 -20.29
N LYS A 177 8.22 -8.43 -20.07
CA LYS A 177 9.13 -9.05 -21.06
C LYS A 177 8.84 -10.52 -21.33
N GLY A 178 8.09 -11.18 -20.46
CA GLY A 178 7.74 -12.59 -20.58
C GLY A 178 6.23 -12.83 -20.46
N PRO A 179 5.77 -14.06 -20.74
CA PRO A 179 4.37 -14.42 -20.59
C PRO A 179 3.89 -14.22 -19.15
N ILE A 180 2.69 -13.66 -19.02
CA ILE A 180 1.94 -13.52 -17.77
C ILE A 180 0.58 -14.19 -17.98
N ASP A 181 0.24 -15.16 -17.14
CA ASP A 181 -1.08 -15.80 -17.18
C ASP A 181 -2.12 -14.83 -16.59
N ALA A 182 -3.19 -14.56 -17.35
CA ALA A 182 -4.18 -13.55 -17.01
C ALA A 182 -5.17 -14.05 -15.93
N ILE A 183 -5.23 -15.37 -15.70
CA ILE A 183 -6.13 -16.01 -14.75
C ILE A 183 -5.39 -16.31 -13.44
N THR A 184 -4.21 -16.93 -13.50
CA THR A 184 -3.45 -17.30 -12.28
C THR A 184 -2.58 -16.15 -11.75
N GLY A 185 -2.27 -15.17 -12.60
CA GLY A 185 -1.33 -14.09 -12.31
C GLY A 185 0.12 -14.57 -12.21
N GLU A 186 0.42 -15.79 -12.64
CA GLU A 186 1.79 -16.31 -12.71
C GLU A 186 2.54 -15.67 -13.88
N ALA A 187 3.84 -15.47 -13.74
CA ALA A 187 4.69 -14.92 -14.79
C ALA A 187 5.98 -15.72 -14.99
N ARG A 188 6.52 -15.68 -16.21
CA ARG A 188 7.79 -16.33 -16.55
C ARG A 188 8.98 -15.78 -15.75
N TYR A 189 9.00 -14.47 -15.53
CA TYR A 189 10.10 -13.75 -14.89
C TYR A 189 9.82 -13.37 -13.45
N SER A 190 8.84 -13.99 -12.77
CA SER A 190 8.50 -13.71 -11.37
C SER A 190 9.73 -13.71 -10.45
N LEU A 191 9.72 -12.85 -9.43
CA LEU A 191 10.64 -12.93 -8.28
C LEU A 191 10.10 -13.85 -7.17
N SER A 192 8.79 -14.14 -7.19
CA SER A 192 8.12 -15.06 -6.27
C SER A 192 8.01 -16.45 -6.88
N GLU A 193 8.43 -17.47 -6.12
CA GLU A 193 8.35 -18.88 -6.52
C GLU A 193 6.90 -19.35 -6.71
N ASP A 194 5.97 -18.81 -5.90
CA ASP A 194 4.54 -19.15 -5.94
C ASP A 194 3.84 -18.59 -7.18
N LYS A 195 4.41 -17.52 -7.78
CA LYS A 195 3.89 -16.88 -8.99
C LYS A 195 4.74 -17.16 -10.23
N LEU A 196 5.58 -18.19 -10.19
CA LEU A 196 6.44 -18.56 -11.31
C LEU A 196 5.74 -19.56 -12.24
N ILE A 197 5.66 -19.25 -13.54
CA ILE A 197 5.13 -20.21 -14.53
C ILE A 197 6.07 -21.42 -14.63
N ARG A 198 5.54 -22.60 -14.30
CA ARG A 198 6.25 -23.89 -14.35
C ARG A 198 5.98 -24.68 -15.64
N GLN A 199 5.22 -24.13 -16.58
CA GLN A 199 4.98 -24.75 -17.88
C GLN A 199 5.90 -24.15 -18.95
N GLN A 200 6.23 -24.94 -19.98
CA GLN A 200 6.94 -24.44 -21.14
C GLN A 200 5.95 -23.70 -22.05
N ILE A 201 6.09 -22.38 -22.12
CA ILE A 201 5.29 -21.52 -22.98
C ILE A 201 6.19 -21.01 -24.11
N GLU A 202 5.85 -21.36 -25.34
CA GLU A 202 6.46 -20.77 -26.53
C GLU A 202 5.82 -19.43 -26.84
N TYR A 203 6.64 -18.39 -27.00
CA TYR A 203 6.16 -17.04 -27.28
C TYR A 203 7.13 -16.30 -28.20
N LYS A 204 6.63 -15.27 -28.87
CA LYS A 204 7.37 -14.37 -29.75
C LYS A 204 7.00 -12.93 -29.41
N THR A 205 8.00 -12.06 -29.36
CA THR A 205 7.78 -10.62 -29.24
C THR A 205 7.32 -10.06 -30.59
N LEU A 206 6.24 -9.30 -30.55
CA LEU A 206 5.67 -8.54 -31.66
C LEU A 206 5.82 -7.04 -31.37
N ILE A 207 5.86 -6.24 -32.43
CA ILE A 207 5.79 -4.78 -32.34
C ILE A 207 4.50 -4.38 -33.04
N LEU A 208 3.60 -3.75 -32.30
CA LEU A 208 2.39 -3.14 -32.83
C LEU A 208 2.64 -1.65 -32.98
N ASN A 209 2.26 -1.09 -34.12
CA ASN A 209 2.30 0.35 -34.32
C ASN A 209 0.95 0.94 -33.95
N CYS A 210 0.90 1.68 -32.84
CA CYS A 210 -0.34 2.14 -32.25
C CYS A 210 -0.65 3.59 -32.62
N VAL A 211 -1.84 3.84 -33.14
CA VAL A 211 -2.33 5.20 -33.40
C VAL A 211 -2.85 5.79 -32.09
N ASN A 212 -2.49 7.04 -31.78
CA ASN A 212 -3.01 7.73 -30.60
C ASN A 212 -4.52 7.96 -30.76
N PRO A 213 -5.36 7.47 -29.83
CA PRO A 213 -6.81 7.67 -29.85
C PRO A 213 -7.22 9.16 -29.86
N ASP A 214 -6.46 10.03 -29.19
CA ASP A 214 -6.80 11.45 -29.07
C ASP A 214 -6.39 12.25 -30.31
N ASN A 215 -5.48 11.70 -31.12
CA ASN A 215 -4.98 12.37 -32.31
C ASN A 215 -4.50 11.35 -33.36
N GLU A 216 -5.40 10.97 -34.27
CA GLU A 216 -5.10 10.02 -35.35
C GLU A 216 -3.97 10.50 -36.29
N ASN A 217 -3.66 11.80 -36.33
CA ASN A 217 -2.59 12.37 -37.16
C ASN A 217 -1.21 12.33 -36.48
N SER A 218 -1.14 11.90 -35.21
CA SER A 218 0.13 11.73 -34.51
C SER A 218 0.93 10.54 -35.07
N PRO A 219 2.27 10.55 -34.97
CA PRO A 219 3.07 9.41 -35.40
C PRO A 219 2.69 8.15 -34.62
N GLU A 220 2.65 7.01 -35.31
CA GLU A 220 2.38 5.71 -34.69
C GLU A 220 3.41 5.42 -33.59
N ILE A 221 2.95 4.94 -32.44
CA ILE A 221 3.76 4.61 -31.28
C ILE A 221 4.06 3.12 -31.31
N PRO A 222 5.34 2.69 -31.42
CA PRO A 222 5.68 1.27 -31.43
C PRO A 222 5.57 0.68 -30.02
N VAL A 223 4.75 -0.36 -29.87
CA VAL A 223 4.50 -1.05 -28.59
C VAL A 223 4.95 -2.50 -28.70
N LYS A 224 5.85 -2.92 -27.80
CA LYS A 224 6.31 -4.31 -27.70
C LYS A 224 5.27 -5.14 -26.92
N VAL A 225 4.78 -6.19 -27.54
CA VAL A 225 3.81 -7.14 -26.95
C VAL A 225 4.25 -8.57 -27.22
N LEU A 226 3.61 -9.55 -26.60
CA LEU A 226 3.85 -10.97 -26.86
C LEU A 226 2.67 -11.55 -27.62
N ASN A 227 2.93 -12.47 -28.56
CA ASN A 227 1.86 -13.17 -29.26
C ASN A 227 0.93 -13.96 -28.32
N CYS A 228 1.42 -14.33 -27.14
CA CYS A 228 0.66 -15.00 -26.10
C CYS A 228 -0.01 -14.05 -25.10
N ASP A 229 0.05 -12.73 -25.28
CA ASP A 229 -0.71 -11.81 -24.44
C ASP A 229 -2.21 -11.91 -24.77
N THR A 230 -3.08 -11.83 -23.75
CA THR A 230 -4.52 -11.65 -23.97
C THR A 230 -4.80 -10.27 -24.58
N ILE A 231 -6.00 -10.08 -25.12
CA ILE A 231 -6.36 -8.79 -25.72
C ILE A 231 -6.38 -7.69 -24.67
N THR A 232 -6.84 -7.97 -23.44
CA THR A 232 -6.75 -6.99 -22.34
C THR A 232 -5.31 -6.65 -21.98
N GLN A 233 -4.40 -7.63 -21.88
CA GLN A 233 -2.97 -7.36 -21.63
C GLN A 233 -2.35 -6.50 -22.74
N VAL A 234 -2.73 -6.72 -24.00
CA VAL A 234 -2.29 -5.89 -25.13
C VAL A 234 -2.83 -4.46 -24.98
N LYS A 235 -4.12 -4.29 -24.66
CA LYS A 235 -4.70 -2.96 -24.41
C LYS A 235 -3.98 -2.22 -23.29
N GLU A 236 -3.68 -2.89 -22.17
CA GLU A 236 -2.94 -2.30 -21.05
C GLU A 236 -1.55 -1.81 -21.49
N LYS A 237 -0.78 -2.64 -22.22
CA LYS A 237 0.54 -2.25 -22.75
C LYS A 237 0.48 -1.07 -23.72
N ILE A 238 -0.57 -1.01 -24.55
CA ILE A 238 -0.79 0.12 -25.46
C ILE A 238 -1.10 1.39 -24.67
N LEU A 239 -2.00 1.31 -23.69
CA LEU A 239 -2.37 2.44 -22.84
C LEU A 239 -1.17 2.96 -22.04
N ASP A 240 -0.32 2.07 -21.53
CA ASP A 240 0.93 2.45 -20.87
C ASP A 240 1.89 3.21 -21.79
N ALA A 241 1.99 2.82 -23.07
CA ALA A 241 2.88 3.47 -24.03
C ALA A 241 2.31 4.81 -24.53
N VAL A 242 1.02 4.84 -24.88
CA VAL A 242 0.32 6.04 -25.38
C VAL A 242 0.23 7.11 -24.30
N TYR A 243 -0.14 6.72 -23.08
CA TYR A 243 -0.37 7.63 -21.95
C TYR A 243 0.77 7.60 -20.92
N LYS A 244 2.00 7.30 -21.36
CA LYS A 244 3.17 7.12 -20.48
C LYS A 244 3.44 8.30 -19.52
N ASN A 245 3.08 9.52 -19.95
CA ASN A 245 3.27 10.77 -19.19
C ASN A 245 2.04 11.19 -18.38
N MET A 246 0.97 10.39 -18.35
CA MET A 246 -0.23 10.70 -17.57
C MET A 246 -0.31 9.82 -16.31
N PRO A 247 -0.76 10.35 -15.17
CA PRO A 247 -1.08 9.55 -13.98
C PRO A 247 -2.10 8.46 -14.29
N TYR A 248 -2.00 7.29 -13.64
CA TYR A 248 -2.84 6.14 -13.99
C TYR A 248 -4.34 6.42 -13.87
N SER A 249 -4.78 7.14 -12.83
CA SER A 249 -6.20 7.47 -12.61
C SER A 249 -6.83 8.32 -13.72
N GLN A 250 -6.03 9.00 -14.53
CA GLN A 250 -6.47 9.85 -15.63
C GLN A 250 -6.51 9.13 -16.98
N ARG A 251 -6.04 7.88 -17.04
CA ARG A 251 -5.99 7.10 -18.28
C ARG A 251 -7.32 6.39 -18.52
N PRO A 252 -7.71 6.17 -19.79
CA PRO A 252 -8.78 5.22 -20.11
C PRO A 252 -8.46 3.83 -19.55
N ARG A 253 -9.48 3.10 -19.08
CA ARG A 253 -9.28 1.72 -18.62
C ARG A 253 -9.38 0.77 -19.80
N ALA A 254 -8.58 -0.29 -19.79
CA ALA A 254 -8.59 -1.29 -20.87
C ALA A 254 -9.98 -1.87 -21.14
N VAL A 255 -10.82 -2.04 -20.11
CA VAL A 255 -12.20 -2.54 -20.24
C VAL A 255 -13.12 -1.61 -21.04
N ASP A 256 -12.86 -0.30 -21.01
CA ASP A 256 -13.66 0.71 -21.69
C ASP A 256 -13.21 0.93 -23.15
N MET A 257 -12.13 0.26 -23.57
CA MET A 257 -11.48 0.42 -24.87
C MET A 257 -11.61 -0.83 -25.75
N ASP A 258 -11.84 -0.62 -27.04
CA ASP A 258 -11.78 -1.64 -28.08
C ASP A 258 -10.42 -1.63 -28.79
N LEU A 259 -9.87 -2.83 -29.07
CA LEU A 259 -8.66 -2.99 -29.87
C LEU A 259 -9.03 -3.36 -31.31
N GLU A 260 -8.79 -2.45 -32.25
CA GLU A 260 -8.97 -2.68 -33.68
C GLU A 260 -7.64 -3.06 -34.34
N TRP A 261 -7.61 -4.24 -34.93
CA TRP A 261 -6.51 -4.68 -35.78
C TRP A 261 -6.78 -4.32 -37.25
N ARG A 262 -5.81 -3.67 -37.91
CA ARG A 262 -5.88 -3.26 -39.32
C ARG A 262 -5.07 -4.21 -40.20
N GLN A 263 -5.77 -5.07 -40.94
CA GLN A 263 -5.17 -5.99 -41.91
C GLN A 263 -5.17 -5.35 -43.31
N GLY A 264 -4.10 -4.62 -43.63
CA GLY A 264 -3.98 -3.90 -44.90
C GLY A 264 -4.89 -2.67 -44.99
N ARG A 265 -5.25 -2.25 -46.21
CA ARG A 265 -6.02 -0.99 -46.42
C ARG A 265 -7.54 -1.11 -46.17
N MET A 266 -8.10 -2.32 -46.12
CA MET A 266 -9.57 -2.51 -46.17
C MET A 266 -10.16 -3.37 -45.06
N ALA A 267 -9.39 -4.24 -44.39
CA ALA A 267 -9.94 -5.10 -43.34
C ALA A 267 -9.61 -4.55 -41.95
N ARG A 268 -10.67 -4.34 -41.15
CA ARG A 268 -10.59 -3.91 -39.75
C ARG A 268 -11.34 -4.93 -38.90
N VAL A 269 -10.69 -5.46 -37.88
CA VAL A 269 -11.26 -6.48 -36.98
C VAL A 269 -11.10 -6.00 -35.54
N VAL A 270 -12.18 -6.00 -34.76
CA VAL A 270 -12.09 -5.75 -33.32
C VAL A 270 -11.73 -7.06 -32.63
N LEU A 271 -10.67 -7.01 -31.83
CA LEU A 271 -10.21 -8.13 -31.05
C LEU A 271 -10.78 -8.01 -29.63
N GLN A 272 -11.22 -9.13 -29.07
CA GLN A 272 -11.73 -9.22 -27.71
C GLN A 272 -11.16 -10.45 -27.01
N ASP A 273 -11.12 -10.43 -25.67
CA ASP A 273 -10.69 -11.60 -24.86
C ASP A 273 -11.62 -12.80 -25.07
N GLU A 274 -12.90 -12.53 -25.34
CA GLU A 274 -13.91 -13.52 -25.71
C GLU A 274 -14.77 -12.98 -26.85
N ASP A 275 -14.90 -13.76 -27.92
CA ASP A 275 -15.82 -13.53 -29.03
C ASP A 275 -16.38 -14.87 -29.58
N ILE A 276 -17.10 -14.82 -30.70
CA ILE A 276 -17.66 -16.01 -31.36
C ILE A 276 -16.62 -17.03 -31.83
N THR A 277 -15.33 -16.64 -31.90
CA THR A 277 -14.22 -17.50 -32.32
C THR A 277 -13.50 -18.16 -31.15
N THR A 278 -13.86 -17.81 -29.91
CA THR A 278 -13.24 -18.33 -28.68
C THR A 278 -13.30 -19.85 -28.64
N LYS A 279 -12.14 -20.48 -28.37
CA LYS A 279 -12.04 -21.94 -28.29
C LYS A 279 -12.56 -22.45 -26.95
N ILE A 280 -13.53 -23.36 -27.02
CA ILE A 280 -14.07 -24.10 -25.88
C ILE A 280 -13.82 -25.59 -26.11
N GLU A 281 -13.11 -26.24 -25.18
CA GLU A 281 -12.76 -27.65 -25.24
C GLU A 281 -12.95 -28.29 -23.85
N ASN A 282 -13.78 -29.33 -23.73
CA ASN A 282 -14.03 -30.08 -22.49
C ASN A 282 -14.33 -29.17 -21.28
N ASP A 283 -15.32 -28.29 -21.42
CA ASP A 283 -15.71 -27.29 -20.40
C ASP A 283 -14.62 -26.27 -20.04
N TRP A 284 -13.55 -26.17 -20.83
CA TRP A 284 -12.54 -25.13 -20.69
C TRP A 284 -12.61 -24.12 -21.82
N LYS A 285 -12.82 -22.85 -21.47
CA LYS A 285 -12.74 -21.71 -22.38
C LYS A 285 -11.36 -21.07 -22.29
N ARG A 286 -10.66 -20.96 -23.43
CA ARG A 286 -9.36 -20.28 -23.49
C ARG A 286 -9.56 -18.81 -23.86
N LEU A 287 -9.00 -17.88 -23.09
CA LEU A 287 -8.97 -16.47 -23.47
C LEU A 287 -8.24 -16.28 -24.81
N ASN A 288 -8.80 -15.41 -25.66
CA ASN A 288 -8.22 -15.08 -26.94
C ASN A 288 -6.93 -14.27 -26.77
N THR A 289 -5.95 -14.55 -27.62
CA THR A 289 -4.62 -13.93 -27.62
C THR A 289 -4.29 -13.39 -29.00
N LEU A 290 -3.22 -12.61 -29.16
CA LEU A 290 -2.77 -12.20 -30.50
C LEU A 290 -2.47 -13.40 -31.41
N LEU A 291 -1.97 -14.50 -30.85
CA LEU A 291 -1.74 -15.74 -31.58
C LEU A 291 -3.03 -16.40 -32.06
N HIS A 292 -4.12 -16.31 -31.28
CA HIS A 292 -5.44 -16.83 -31.69
C HIS A 292 -5.92 -16.16 -32.99
N TYR A 293 -5.80 -14.84 -33.06
CA TYR A 293 -6.15 -14.06 -34.26
C TYR A 293 -5.06 -14.03 -35.33
N GLN A 294 -3.93 -14.72 -35.11
CA GLN A 294 -2.77 -14.77 -36.02
C GLN A 294 -2.22 -13.38 -36.38
N VAL A 295 -2.27 -12.44 -35.43
CA VAL A 295 -1.76 -11.08 -35.62
C VAL A 295 -0.26 -11.13 -35.90
N ASN A 296 0.14 -10.54 -37.02
CA ASN A 296 1.55 -10.34 -37.40
C ASN A 296 1.90 -8.83 -37.33
N ARG A 297 3.17 -8.47 -37.59
CA ARG A 297 3.68 -7.08 -37.50
C ARG A 297 2.80 -6.10 -38.31
N THR A 298 1.97 -5.31 -37.62
CA THR A 298 0.94 -4.45 -38.24
C THR A 298 0.56 -3.25 -37.35
N THR A 299 -0.18 -2.29 -37.93
CA THR A 299 -0.81 -1.17 -37.22
C THR A 299 -2.03 -1.66 -36.42
N ALA A 300 -2.14 -1.21 -35.18
CA ALA A 300 -3.28 -1.45 -34.31
C ALA A 300 -3.83 -0.10 -33.81
N ASN A 301 -5.14 -0.01 -33.67
CA ASN A 301 -5.77 1.18 -33.13
C ASN A 301 -6.54 0.82 -31.87
N ILE A 302 -6.52 1.70 -30.88
CA ILE A 302 -7.34 1.59 -29.69
C ILE A 302 -8.34 2.74 -29.70
N PHE A 303 -9.62 2.46 -29.42
CA PHE A 303 -10.67 3.48 -29.42
C PHE A 303 -11.65 3.25 -28.28
N ASP A 304 -12.31 4.31 -27.82
CA ASP A 304 -13.35 4.22 -26.81
C ASP A 304 -14.58 3.49 -27.37
N SER A 305 -15.01 2.45 -26.64
CA SER A 305 -16.11 1.56 -27.01
C SER A 305 -17.45 2.30 -27.19
N SER A 306 -17.65 3.45 -26.52
CA SER A 306 -18.87 4.25 -26.59
C SER A 306 -19.12 4.89 -27.95
N PHE A 307 -18.07 5.16 -28.74
CA PHE A 307 -18.19 5.85 -30.04
C PHE A 307 -18.92 5.01 -31.12
N ARG A 308 -18.99 3.68 -30.99
CA ARG A 308 -19.73 2.81 -31.94
C ARG A 308 -21.24 2.74 -31.68
N TYR A 309 -21.73 3.17 -30.52
CA TYR A 309 -23.14 3.04 -30.14
C TYR A 309 -24.07 4.12 -30.72
N THR A 310 -23.56 5.05 -31.54
CA THR A 310 -24.36 6.12 -32.15
C THR A 310 -24.98 5.74 -33.51
N GLY A 311 -24.85 4.50 -33.99
CA GLY A 311 -25.36 4.16 -35.33
C GLY A 311 -25.59 2.68 -35.66
N SER A 312 -26.44 1.95 -34.92
CA SER A 312 -27.29 0.85 -35.45
C SER A 312 -28.12 0.16 -34.35
N PRO A 313 -29.39 -0.22 -34.58
CA PRO A 313 -30.26 -0.78 -33.53
C PRO A 313 -30.03 -2.26 -33.16
N ASP A 314 -29.16 -3.00 -33.85
CA ASP A 314 -29.13 -4.48 -33.77
C ASP A 314 -28.08 -5.10 -32.80
N SER A 315 -27.37 -4.32 -31.98
CA SER A 315 -26.31 -4.84 -31.08
C SER A 315 -26.66 -4.84 -29.59
N LEU A 316 -27.90 -5.18 -29.23
CA LEU A 316 -28.36 -5.30 -27.82
C LEU A 316 -27.81 -6.52 -27.05
N ARG A 317 -26.75 -7.20 -27.52
CA ARG A 317 -26.10 -8.32 -26.82
C ARG A 317 -24.66 -8.07 -26.38
N SER A 318 -24.05 -6.92 -26.70
CA SER A 318 -22.66 -6.61 -26.31
C SER A 318 -22.61 -5.87 -24.98
N ARG A 319 -22.94 -6.56 -23.89
CA ARG A 319 -22.47 -6.18 -22.56
C ARG A 319 -21.23 -7.04 -22.30
N ALA A 320 -20.04 -6.44 -22.38
CA ALA A 320 -18.81 -7.12 -21.97
C ALA A 320 -19.02 -7.64 -20.53
N PRO A 321 -18.98 -8.95 -20.28
CA PRO A 321 -19.05 -9.44 -18.92
C PRO A 321 -17.82 -8.94 -18.19
N MET A 322 -18.02 -8.36 -17.01
CA MET A 322 -16.97 -8.39 -15.98
C MET A 322 -16.42 -9.81 -15.92
N ILE A 323 -15.11 -9.98 -15.76
CA ILE A 323 -14.47 -11.28 -15.50
C ILE A 323 -14.86 -11.76 -14.09
N THR A 324 -16.15 -11.97 -13.87
CA THR A 324 -16.66 -12.90 -12.89
C THR A 324 -16.72 -14.24 -13.61
N PRO A 325 -16.13 -15.32 -13.08
CA PRO A 325 -16.39 -16.64 -13.63
C PRO A 325 -17.90 -16.81 -13.66
N ASP A 326 -18.46 -16.97 -14.85
CA ASP A 326 -19.87 -17.21 -15.06
C ASP A 326 -20.18 -18.59 -14.48
N LEU A 327 -20.42 -18.60 -13.15
CA LEU A 327 -20.70 -19.78 -12.36
C LEU A 327 -21.98 -20.47 -12.84
N GLU A 328 -22.80 -19.78 -13.64
CA GLU A 328 -24.04 -20.31 -14.23
C GLU A 328 -23.78 -21.24 -15.42
N SER A 329 -22.62 -21.16 -16.09
CA SER A 329 -22.32 -21.94 -17.31
C SER A 329 -21.57 -23.25 -17.08
N GLY A 330 -20.95 -23.46 -15.91
CA GLY A 330 -20.08 -24.61 -15.62
C GLY A 330 -18.74 -24.63 -16.38
N VAL A 331 -18.48 -23.65 -17.26
CA VAL A 331 -17.26 -23.57 -18.08
C VAL A 331 -16.15 -22.85 -17.33
N LYS A 332 -14.98 -23.49 -17.21
CA LYS A 332 -13.79 -22.93 -16.55
C LYS A 332 -12.94 -22.12 -17.55
N VAL A 333 -12.52 -20.91 -17.17
CA VAL A 333 -11.69 -20.04 -18.02
C VAL A 333 -10.20 -20.24 -17.73
N TRP A 334 -9.35 -20.26 -18.76
CA TRP A 334 -7.90 -20.35 -18.63
C TRP A 334 -7.16 -19.52 -19.71
N HIS A 335 -5.88 -19.21 -19.48
CA HIS A 335 -5.06 -18.48 -20.44
C HIS A 335 -3.86 -19.31 -20.94
N LEU A 336 -2.81 -19.44 -20.13
CA LEU A 336 -1.57 -20.15 -20.46
C LEU A 336 -1.49 -21.47 -19.72
N VAL A 337 -1.95 -21.50 -18.46
CA VAL A 337 -1.86 -22.63 -17.55
C VAL A 337 -3.25 -23.17 -17.24
N LYS A 338 -3.51 -24.45 -17.58
CA LYS A 338 -4.66 -25.20 -17.05
C LYS A 338 -4.28 -25.79 -15.70
N ASN A 339 -4.87 -25.26 -14.62
CA ASN A 339 -4.84 -25.95 -13.33
C ASN A 339 -5.82 -27.12 -13.42
N HIS A 340 -5.33 -28.29 -13.82
CA HIS A 340 -6.10 -29.51 -13.61
C HIS A 340 -6.31 -29.67 -12.11
N GLU A 341 -7.56 -29.52 -11.64
CA GLU A 341 -7.98 -30.09 -10.37
C GLU A 341 -7.44 -31.51 -10.34
N HIS A 342 -6.51 -31.76 -9.43
CA HIS A 342 -6.06 -33.12 -9.16
C HIS A 342 -7.29 -33.86 -8.64
N GLY A 343 -7.98 -34.57 -9.52
CA GLY A 343 -8.89 -35.61 -9.12
C GLY A 343 -8.11 -36.60 -8.28
N ASP A 344 -8.53 -36.77 -7.02
CA ASP A 344 -8.33 -37.95 -6.17
C ASP A 344 -7.04 -38.75 -6.38
N GLN A 345 -5.87 -38.11 -6.24
CA GLN A 345 -4.66 -38.83 -5.87
C GLN A 345 -4.38 -38.55 -4.40
N LYS A 346 -4.74 -39.55 -3.60
CA LYS A 346 -4.48 -39.77 -2.17
C LYS A 346 -3.49 -38.79 -1.54
N GLU A 347 -3.98 -38.12 -0.50
CA GLU A 347 -3.18 -37.50 0.55
C GLU A 347 -2.02 -38.42 0.95
N GLY A 348 -0.79 -38.01 0.65
CA GLY A 348 0.39 -38.81 0.96
C GLY A 348 1.72 -38.25 0.49
N ASP A 349 1.75 -37.37 -0.53
CA ASP A 349 3.04 -36.95 -1.11
C ASP A 349 3.11 -35.47 -1.53
N ARG A 350 2.49 -34.58 -0.74
CA ARG A 350 2.70 -33.12 -0.85
C ARG A 350 3.90 -32.65 -0.02
N GLY A 351 4.93 -33.49 0.07
CA GLY A 351 6.23 -33.13 0.63
C GLY A 351 7.26 -32.96 -0.47
N SER A 352 7.77 -31.74 -0.65
CA SER A 352 9.05 -31.48 -1.34
C SER A 352 9.15 -31.94 -2.81
N LYS A 353 8.39 -31.31 -3.72
CA LYS A 353 8.84 -31.25 -5.12
C LYS A 353 9.86 -30.12 -5.22
N MET A 354 11.14 -30.47 -5.11
CA MET A 354 12.27 -29.57 -5.37
C MET A 354 11.94 -28.64 -6.55
N VAL A 355 12.20 -27.35 -6.38
CA VAL A 355 12.27 -26.40 -7.49
C VAL A 355 13.22 -27.01 -8.51
N SER A 356 12.69 -27.46 -9.66
CA SER A 356 13.57 -27.90 -10.77
C SER A 356 14.61 -26.82 -10.97
N GLU A 357 15.89 -27.17 -11.05
CA GLU A 357 17.04 -26.24 -11.12
C GLU A 357 16.85 -25.15 -12.19
N ILE A 358 16.10 -25.47 -13.25
CA ILE A 358 15.69 -24.56 -14.33
C ILE A 358 14.88 -23.37 -13.81
N TYR A 359 13.95 -23.57 -12.87
CA TYR A 359 13.11 -22.53 -12.28
C TYR A 359 13.89 -21.63 -11.33
N LEU A 360 14.80 -22.20 -10.54
CA LEU A 360 15.69 -21.43 -9.67
C LEU A 360 16.58 -20.49 -10.49
N THR A 361 17.07 -20.96 -11.63
CA THR A 361 17.86 -20.14 -12.56
C THR A 361 17.06 -18.94 -13.08
N ARG A 362 15.76 -19.08 -13.33
CA ARG A 362 14.88 -17.96 -13.74
C ARG A 362 14.72 -16.94 -12.61
N LEU A 363 14.46 -17.39 -11.38
CA LEU A 363 14.36 -16.51 -10.21
C LEU A 363 15.66 -15.71 -10.01
N LEU A 364 16.82 -16.39 -10.10
CA LEU A 364 18.14 -15.77 -9.97
C LEU A 364 18.41 -14.75 -11.08
N ALA A 365 18.03 -15.05 -12.33
CA ALA A 365 18.18 -14.12 -13.44
C ALA A 365 17.34 -12.84 -13.24
N THR A 366 16.08 -12.99 -12.82
CA THR A 366 15.22 -11.84 -12.47
C THR A 366 15.82 -11.06 -11.30
N LYS A 367 16.23 -11.73 -10.22
CA LYS A 367 16.86 -11.07 -9.06
C LYS A 367 18.08 -10.28 -9.46
N GLY A 368 19.00 -10.88 -10.22
CA GLY A 368 20.21 -10.20 -10.69
C GLY A 368 19.89 -8.98 -11.56
N THR A 369 18.82 -9.04 -12.34
CA THR A 369 18.36 -7.93 -13.18
C THR A 369 17.78 -6.76 -12.36
N LEU A 370 17.09 -7.04 -11.26
CA LEU A 370 16.45 -6.05 -10.40
C LEU A 370 17.33 -5.55 -9.24
N GLN A 371 18.48 -6.20 -9.01
CA GLN A 371 19.33 -6.03 -7.84
C GLN A 371 19.66 -4.56 -7.54
N LYS A 372 20.11 -3.81 -8.55
CA LYS A 372 20.51 -2.40 -8.38
C LYS A 372 19.36 -1.54 -7.83
N PHE A 373 18.13 -1.73 -8.32
CA PHE A 373 16.97 -0.95 -7.85
C PHE A 373 16.61 -1.27 -6.40
N VAL A 374 16.82 -2.52 -5.99
CA VAL A 374 16.65 -2.93 -4.58
C VAL A 374 17.73 -2.28 -3.71
N ASP A 375 18.98 -2.31 -4.16
CA ASP A 375 20.12 -1.69 -3.45
C ASP A 375 19.93 -0.17 -3.31
N ASP A 376 19.62 0.53 -4.41
CA ASP A 376 19.41 1.98 -4.43
C ASP A 376 18.30 2.40 -3.45
N LEU A 377 17.20 1.63 -3.39
CA LEU A 377 16.12 1.86 -2.43
C LEU A 377 16.56 1.61 -0.99
N PHE A 378 17.19 0.47 -0.70
CA PHE A 378 17.58 0.11 0.66
C PHE A 378 18.64 1.06 1.21
N GLU A 379 19.61 1.46 0.38
CA GLU A 379 20.63 2.44 0.74
C GLU A 379 20.00 3.79 1.07
N THR A 380 19.02 4.24 0.28
CA THR A 380 18.28 5.49 0.55
C THR A 380 17.50 5.43 1.86
N LEU A 381 16.83 4.31 2.15
CA LEU A 381 16.02 4.13 3.36
C LEU A 381 16.86 3.96 4.63
N PHE A 382 18.08 3.43 4.52
CA PHE A 382 19.02 3.23 5.62
C PHE A 382 20.21 4.22 5.60
N SER A 383 19.98 5.42 5.08
CA SER A 383 20.97 6.50 5.12
C SER A 383 20.55 7.66 6.01
N THR A 384 21.52 8.27 6.70
CA THR A 384 21.35 9.51 7.46
C THR A 384 21.57 10.76 6.60
N VAL A 385 22.19 10.60 5.41
CA VAL A 385 22.43 11.67 4.44
C VAL A 385 22.25 11.10 3.02
N HIS A 386 21.28 11.61 2.28
CA HIS A 386 21.08 11.23 0.88
C HIS A 386 20.93 12.48 0.01
N ARG A 387 21.78 12.61 -1.02
CA ARG A 387 21.80 13.75 -1.96
C ARG A 387 21.81 15.14 -1.26
N GLY A 388 22.47 15.25 -0.11
CA GLY A 388 22.56 16.49 0.68
C GLY A 388 21.36 16.75 1.61
N SER A 389 20.32 15.92 1.58
CA SER A 389 19.20 15.96 2.53
C SER A 389 19.59 15.28 3.84
N THR A 390 19.22 15.90 4.96
CA THR A 390 19.42 15.38 6.31
C THR A 390 18.33 14.37 6.70
N LEU A 391 18.66 13.47 7.63
CA LEU A 391 17.70 12.56 8.26
C LEU A 391 16.42 13.30 8.73
N PRO A 392 15.22 12.73 8.51
CA PRO A 392 13.98 13.29 9.05
C PRO A 392 14.00 13.41 10.58
N LEU A 393 13.61 14.58 11.10
CA LEU A 393 13.59 14.87 12.54
C LEU A 393 12.75 13.86 13.33
N ALA A 394 11.63 13.43 12.75
CA ALA A 394 10.73 12.45 13.35
C ALA A 394 11.43 11.10 13.68
N ILE A 395 12.37 10.67 12.85
CA ILE A 395 13.11 9.41 13.06
C ILE A 395 14.04 9.56 14.25
N LYS A 396 14.87 10.62 14.26
CA LYS A 396 15.79 10.90 15.36
C LYS A 396 15.04 11.05 16.68
N TYR A 397 14.01 11.89 16.69
CA TYR A 397 13.23 12.17 17.90
C TYR A 397 12.55 10.92 18.48
N MET A 398 11.97 10.06 17.63
CA MET A 398 11.35 8.82 18.11
C MET A 398 12.37 7.76 18.52
N PHE A 399 13.53 7.68 17.86
CA PHE A 399 14.58 6.74 18.24
C PHE A 399 15.25 7.13 19.55
N ASP A 400 15.50 8.42 19.77
CA ASP A 400 15.98 8.94 21.06
C ASP A 400 14.98 8.64 22.19
N PHE A 401 13.67 8.81 21.93
CA PHE A 401 12.64 8.41 22.89
C PHE A 401 12.71 6.91 23.24
N LEU A 402 12.91 6.02 22.26
CA LEU A 402 13.05 4.58 22.53
C LEU A 402 14.31 4.25 23.32
N ASP A 403 15.42 4.95 23.04
CA ASP A 403 16.67 4.79 23.80
C ASP A 403 16.50 5.28 25.25
N GLU A 404 15.86 6.44 25.47
CA GLU A 404 15.54 6.94 26.81
C GLU A 404 14.64 5.98 27.59
N GLN A 405 13.62 5.40 26.94
CA GLN A 405 12.76 4.40 27.56
C GLN A 405 13.55 3.14 27.95
N ALA A 406 14.43 2.67 27.06
CA ALA A 406 15.30 1.54 27.38
C ALA A 406 16.22 1.87 28.59
N ASP A 407 16.78 3.08 28.66
CA ASP A 407 17.61 3.52 29.79
C ASP A 407 16.81 3.59 31.11
N ARG A 408 15.59 4.14 31.10
CA ARG A 408 14.71 4.20 32.28
C ARG A 408 14.39 2.83 32.86
N HIS A 409 14.35 1.80 32.01
CA HIS A 409 14.09 0.42 32.40
C HIS A 409 15.36 -0.43 32.59
N GLY A 410 16.55 0.16 32.53
CA GLY A 410 17.82 -0.56 32.71
C GLY A 410 18.14 -1.55 31.58
N ILE A 411 17.60 -1.32 30.38
CA ILE A 411 17.80 -2.16 29.20
C ILE A 411 19.01 -1.66 28.43
N HIS A 412 20.17 -2.28 28.70
CA HIS A 412 21.43 -1.99 28.00
C HIS A 412 21.76 -2.98 26.88
N ASP A 413 20.93 -4.01 26.66
CA ASP A 413 21.07 -4.92 25.52
C ASP A 413 20.79 -4.17 24.20
N THR A 414 21.83 -4.03 23.38
CA THR A 414 21.77 -3.32 22.09
C THR A 414 20.82 -3.99 21.11
N ASP A 415 20.63 -5.32 21.19
CA ASP A 415 19.69 -6.01 20.31
C ASP A 415 18.24 -5.66 20.63
N VAL A 416 17.92 -5.39 21.90
CA VAL A 416 16.56 -4.98 22.29
C VAL A 416 16.27 -3.62 21.69
N ARG A 417 17.19 -2.66 21.82
CA ARG A 417 17.05 -1.32 21.24
C ARG A 417 16.97 -1.37 19.71
N HIS A 418 17.83 -2.16 19.08
CA HIS A 418 17.76 -2.43 17.64
C HIS A 418 16.38 -2.99 17.25
N THR A 419 15.87 -3.97 18.00
CA THR A 419 14.57 -4.58 17.72
C THR A 419 13.43 -3.57 17.87
N TRP A 420 13.46 -2.73 18.92
CA TRP A 420 12.46 -1.68 19.12
C TRP A 420 12.45 -0.67 17.97
N LYS A 421 13.64 -0.21 17.54
CA LYS A 421 13.78 0.69 16.38
C LYS A 421 13.26 0.05 15.10
N SER A 422 13.62 -1.21 14.83
CA SER A 422 13.15 -1.97 13.67
C SER A 422 11.63 -2.16 13.67
N ASN A 423 11.07 -2.56 14.82
CA ASN A 423 9.65 -2.75 15.02
C ASN A 423 8.86 -1.44 14.96
N CYS A 424 9.46 -0.32 15.33
CA CYS A 424 8.85 1.01 15.35
C CYS A 424 8.68 1.60 13.95
N LEU A 425 9.74 1.55 13.13
CA LEU A 425 9.78 2.25 11.85
C LEU A 425 9.83 1.31 10.63
N PRO A 426 10.95 0.62 10.31
CA PRO A 426 11.07 -0.08 9.04
C PRO A 426 10.05 -1.20 8.87
N LEU A 427 9.78 -1.99 9.92
CA LEU A 427 8.86 -3.12 9.85
C LEU A 427 7.37 -2.71 9.81
N ARG A 428 7.07 -1.43 10.07
CA ARG A 428 5.70 -0.89 10.06
C ARG A 428 5.45 0.02 8.88
N PHE A 429 6.25 1.07 8.77
CA PHE A 429 6.08 2.09 7.76
C PHE A 429 6.72 1.70 6.43
N TRP A 430 8.02 1.41 6.42
CA TRP A 430 8.75 1.16 5.17
C TRP A 430 8.30 -0.12 4.47
N VAL A 431 8.11 -1.22 5.19
CA VAL A 431 7.54 -2.45 4.62
C VAL A 431 6.19 -2.19 3.97
N ASN A 432 5.33 -1.40 4.61
CA ASN A 432 4.01 -1.09 4.06
C ASN A 432 4.10 -0.26 2.78
N VAL A 433 4.98 0.74 2.74
CA VAL A 433 5.24 1.56 1.55
C VAL A 433 5.85 0.74 0.41
N ILE A 434 6.83 -0.13 0.69
CA ILE A 434 7.46 -1.00 -0.32
C ILE A 434 6.44 -1.95 -0.92
N LYS A 435 5.58 -2.55 -0.10
CA LYS A 435 4.51 -3.45 -0.59
C LYS A 435 3.41 -2.69 -1.33
N ASN A 436 3.19 -1.42 -0.99
CA ASN A 436 2.07 -0.64 -1.50
C ASN A 436 2.55 0.70 -2.10
N PRO A 437 3.35 0.68 -3.18
CA PRO A 437 3.80 1.91 -3.82
C PRO A 437 2.63 2.75 -4.37
N GLN A 438 1.48 2.14 -4.64
CA GLN A 438 0.25 2.87 -4.97
C GLN A 438 -0.27 3.73 -3.82
N PHE A 439 0.25 3.62 -2.60
CA PHE A 439 -0.06 4.60 -1.55
C PHE A 439 0.65 5.93 -1.77
N VAL A 440 1.78 5.93 -2.49
CA VAL A 440 2.61 7.11 -2.74
C VAL A 440 2.41 7.64 -4.16
N PHE A 441 2.15 6.76 -5.13
CA PHE A 441 2.04 7.12 -6.54
C PHE A 441 0.68 6.77 -7.13
N ASP A 442 0.26 7.56 -8.13
CA ASP A 442 -0.90 7.25 -8.97
C ASP A 442 -0.53 6.22 -10.04
N ILE A 443 -0.47 4.96 -9.59
CA ILE A 443 -0.08 3.79 -10.38
C ILE A 443 -1.04 2.63 -10.15
N HIS A 444 -1.06 1.70 -11.09
CA HIS A 444 -1.72 0.42 -10.94
C HIS A 444 -0.73 -0.67 -10.53
N LYS A 445 -1.02 -1.35 -9.42
CA LYS A 445 -0.23 -2.49 -8.94
C LYS A 445 -0.91 -3.80 -9.36
N SER A 446 -0.35 -4.47 -10.37
CA SER A 446 -0.81 -5.80 -10.80
C SER A 446 -0.48 -6.89 -9.76
N SER A 447 -1.19 -8.02 -9.82
CA SER A 447 -0.98 -9.15 -8.89
C SER A 447 0.46 -9.69 -8.91
N ILE A 448 1.08 -9.79 -10.08
CA ILE A 448 2.47 -10.24 -10.20
C ILE A 448 3.46 -9.22 -9.60
N THR A 449 3.19 -7.92 -9.77
CA THR A 449 4.01 -6.86 -9.19
C THR A 449 3.92 -6.88 -7.66
N ASP A 450 2.72 -7.07 -7.11
CA ASP A 450 2.49 -7.23 -5.67
C ASP A 450 3.27 -8.43 -5.09
N ALA A 451 3.26 -9.57 -5.79
CA ALA A 451 4.02 -10.74 -5.38
C ALA A 451 5.54 -10.48 -5.36
N CYS A 452 6.07 -9.77 -6.36
CA CYS A 452 7.49 -9.42 -6.43
C CYS A 452 7.88 -8.41 -5.34
N LEU A 453 7.07 -7.37 -5.13
CA LEU A 453 7.29 -6.39 -4.05
C LEU A 453 7.20 -7.04 -2.66
N SER A 454 6.37 -8.06 -2.49
CA SER A 454 6.31 -8.83 -1.25
C SER A 454 7.61 -9.60 -0.97
N VAL A 455 8.28 -10.12 -2.01
CA VAL A 455 9.61 -10.74 -1.86
C VAL A 455 10.65 -9.69 -1.44
N VAL A 456 10.67 -8.52 -2.09
CA VAL A 456 11.59 -7.43 -1.74
C VAL A 456 11.34 -6.93 -0.31
N ALA A 457 10.08 -6.72 0.07
CA ALA A 457 9.71 -6.31 1.41
C ALA A 457 10.12 -7.35 2.46
N GLN A 458 10.02 -8.64 2.14
CA GLN A 458 10.49 -9.70 3.04
C GLN A 458 12.01 -9.68 3.21
N THR A 459 12.78 -9.45 2.14
CA THR A 459 14.23 -9.24 2.23
C THR A 459 14.57 -8.01 3.08
N PHE A 460 13.83 -6.91 2.93
CA PHE A 460 13.97 -5.71 3.77
C PHE A 460 13.73 -6.03 5.25
N MET A 461 12.68 -6.81 5.56
CA MET A 461 12.39 -7.26 6.93
C MET A 461 13.51 -8.13 7.50
N ASP A 462 14.01 -9.10 6.73
CA ASP A 462 15.09 -9.99 7.16
C ASP A 462 16.40 -9.22 7.43
N SER A 463 16.62 -8.11 6.71
CA SER A 463 17.75 -7.19 6.92
C SER A 463 17.66 -6.42 8.24
N CYS A 464 16.46 -6.23 8.79
CA CYS A 464 16.23 -5.56 10.06
C CYS A 464 16.29 -6.48 11.29
N SER A 465 16.56 -7.77 11.09
CA SER A 465 16.60 -8.77 12.17
C SER A 465 18.00 -8.91 12.77
N THR A 466 18.10 -8.99 14.10
CA THR A 466 19.39 -9.32 14.77
C THR A 466 19.69 -10.82 14.76
N SER A 467 18.74 -11.68 14.36
CA SER A 467 18.93 -13.13 14.38
C SER A 467 19.77 -13.61 13.19
N GLU A 468 20.77 -14.45 13.44
CA GLU A 468 21.46 -15.18 12.38
C GLU A 468 20.53 -16.22 11.77
N HIS A 469 20.50 -16.26 10.44
CA HIS A 469 19.63 -17.20 9.71
C HIS A 469 20.43 -18.43 9.29
N ARG A 470 20.06 -19.59 9.82
CA ARG A 470 20.55 -20.88 9.32
C ARG A 470 19.75 -21.27 8.09
N LEU A 471 20.37 -21.12 6.93
CA LEU A 471 19.76 -21.51 5.66
C LEU A 471 19.92 -23.02 5.45
N GLY A 472 18.85 -23.66 5.01
CA GLY A 472 18.78 -25.08 4.73
C GLY A 472 17.84 -25.34 3.55
N LYS A 473 17.66 -26.61 3.21
CA LYS A 473 16.82 -27.03 2.07
C LYS A 473 15.35 -26.61 2.21
N ASP A 474 14.86 -26.50 3.44
CA ASP A 474 13.48 -26.11 3.75
C ASP A 474 13.31 -24.60 3.97
N SER A 475 14.35 -23.80 3.71
CA SER A 475 14.26 -22.34 3.81
C SER A 475 13.38 -21.77 2.69
N PRO A 476 12.53 -20.77 2.98
CA PRO A 476 11.71 -20.12 1.96
C PRO A 476 12.55 -19.58 0.79
N SER A 477 12.05 -19.72 -0.44
CA SER A 477 12.80 -19.35 -1.64
C SER A 477 13.23 -17.89 -1.69
N ASN A 478 12.42 -16.96 -1.19
CA ASN A 478 12.81 -15.55 -1.07
C ASN A 478 14.05 -15.35 -0.17
N LYS A 479 14.19 -16.14 0.90
CA LYS A 479 15.36 -16.08 1.79
C LYS A 479 16.60 -16.65 1.13
N LEU A 480 16.45 -17.77 0.41
CA LEU A 480 17.55 -18.35 -0.37
C LEU A 480 18.01 -17.40 -1.49
N LEU A 481 17.07 -16.69 -2.12
CA LEU A 481 17.31 -15.81 -3.25
C LEU A 481 18.20 -14.59 -2.89
N TYR A 482 18.04 -14.05 -1.67
CA TYR A 482 18.81 -12.90 -1.16
C TYR A 482 19.80 -13.26 -0.04
N ALA A 483 20.07 -14.55 0.15
CA ALA A 483 20.92 -15.07 1.23
C ALA A 483 22.30 -14.40 1.33
N LYS A 484 22.91 -14.08 0.19
CA LYS A 484 24.24 -13.47 0.12
C LYS A 484 24.23 -11.96 0.38
N ASP A 485 23.09 -11.30 0.17
CA ASP A 485 22.96 -9.85 0.26
C ASP A 485 22.51 -9.40 1.67
N ILE A 486 21.69 -10.21 2.35
CA ILE A 486 21.16 -9.92 3.70
C ILE A 486 22.25 -9.54 4.71
N PRO A 487 23.42 -10.21 4.80
CA PRO A 487 24.47 -9.79 5.74
C PRO A 487 24.98 -8.37 5.48
N ASN A 488 25.08 -7.96 4.22
CA ASN A 488 25.48 -6.60 3.86
C ASN A 488 24.39 -5.60 4.26
N TYR A 489 23.12 -5.88 3.97
CA TYR A 489 22.01 -5.00 4.39
C TYR A 489 21.89 -4.88 5.92
N LYS A 490 22.10 -5.96 6.67
CA LYS A 490 22.18 -5.90 8.14
C LYS A 490 23.24 -4.92 8.61
N SER A 491 24.43 -4.93 7.99
CA SER A 491 25.49 -3.97 8.30
C SER A 491 25.08 -2.51 8.02
N TRP A 492 24.23 -2.27 7.02
CA TRP A 492 23.68 -0.95 6.73
C TRP A 492 22.70 -0.51 7.81
N VAL A 493 21.81 -1.41 8.26
CA VAL A 493 20.86 -1.13 9.35
C VAL A 493 21.58 -0.84 10.67
N GLU A 494 22.59 -1.65 11.01
CA GLU A 494 23.41 -1.44 12.21
C GLU A 494 24.11 -0.08 12.18
N ARG A 495 24.72 0.27 11.04
CA ARG A 495 25.37 1.57 10.83
C ARG A 495 24.36 2.71 10.90
N TYR A 496 23.21 2.57 10.26
CA TYR A 496 22.13 3.56 10.26
C TYR A 496 21.69 3.90 11.69
N TYR A 497 21.43 2.90 12.53
CA TYR A 497 21.06 3.12 13.93
C TYR A 497 22.19 3.72 14.77
N ALA A 498 23.43 3.30 14.53
CA ALA A 498 24.60 3.87 15.21
C ALA A 498 24.81 5.35 14.84
N ASP A 499 24.65 5.71 13.57
CA ASP A 499 24.83 7.07 13.10
C ASP A 499 23.70 7.99 13.57
N ILE A 500 22.44 7.52 13.61
CA ILE A 500 21.34 8.27 14.23
C ILE A 500 21.61 8.55 15.71
N ASN A 501 22.13 7.57 16.44
CA ASN A 501 22.46 7.73 17.85
C ASN A 501 23.55 8.80 18.09
N ARG A 502 24.47 8.97 17.14
CA ARG A 502 25.54 9.98 17.20
C ARG A 502 25.07 11.40 16.85
N LEU A 503 23.92 11.54 16.19
CA LEU A 503 23.38 12.86 15.88
C LEU A 503 23.01 13.61 17.17
N PRO A 504 23.13 14.95 17.18
CA PRO A 504 22.66 15.76 18.30
C PRO A 504 21.20 15.47 18.63
N ALA A 505 20.89 15.43 19.92
CA ALA A 505 19.51 15.31 20.38
C ALA A 505 18.69 16.53 19.92
N ILE A 506 17.45 16.29 19.51
CA ILE A 506 16.52 17.35 19.10
C ILE A 506 15.81 17.86 20.35
N SER A 507 15.85 19.17 20.59
CA SER A 507 15.13 19.76 21.72
C SER A 507 13.61 19.66 21.51
N ASP A 508 12.83 19.55 22.59
CA ASP A 508 11.37 19.59 22.51
C ASP A 508 10.87 20.88 21.86
N GLN A 509 11.58 22.00 22.05
CA GLN A 509 11.24 23.27 21.42
C GLN A 509 11.38 23.21 19.89
N ASP A 510 12.50 22.68 19.38
CA ASP A 510 12.75 22.57 17.94
C ASP A 510 11.78 21.57 17.29
N MET A 511 11.53 20.44 17.97
CA MET A 511 10.57 19.45 17.50
C MET A 511 9.15 20.03 17.47
N ASN A 512 8.73 20.75 18.50
CA ASN A 512 7.42 21.40 18.52
C ASN A 512 7.30 22.47 17.43
N ALA A 513 8.34 23.25 17.15
CA ALA A 513 8.33 24.21 16.04
C ALA A 513 8.18 23.51 14.68
N TYR A 514 8.87 22.39 14.47
CA TYR A 514 8.70 21.56 13.28
C TYR A 514 7.29 21.00 13.16
N LEU A 515 6.74 20.44 14.24
CA LEU A 515 5.39 19.86 14.27
C LEU A 515 4.30 20.92 14.03
N ALA A 516 4.46 22.12 14.60
CA ALA A 516 3.57 23.25 14.37
C ALA A 516 3.52 23.63 12.88
N GLU A 517 4.68 23.66 12.22
CA GLU A 517 4.75 23.97 10.79
C GLU A 517 4.13 22.85 9.94
N GLN A 518 4.35 21.58 10.28
CA GLN A 518 3.69 20.45 9.60
C GLN A 518 2.16 20.50 9.78
N ALA A 519 1.68 20.83 10.97
CA ALA A 519 0.26 21.00 11.26
C ALA A 519 -0.34 22.16 10.44
N ARG A 520 0.38 23.28 10.32
CA ARG A 520 -0.03 24.45 9.54
C ARG A 520 -0.09 24.17 8.05
N LEU A 521 0.88 23.44 7.50
CA LEU A 521 0.92 23.08 6.07
C LEU A 521 -0.27 22.22 5.65
N HIS A 522 -0.82 21.43 6.56
CA HIS A 522 -1.87 20.43 6.28
C HIS A 522 -3.19 20.71 7.01
N SER A 523 -3.42 21.94 7.46
CA SER A 523 -4.58 22.30 8.31
C SER A 523 -5.93 22.16 7.60
N THR A 524 -5.95 22.18 6.27
CA THR A 524 -7.16 22.12 5.43
C THR A 524 -7.34 20.76 4.75
N GLU A 525 -6.51 19.77 5.09
CA GLU A 525 -6.52 18.47 4.41
C GLU A 525 -7.69 17.59 4.85
N PHE A 526 -8.12 17.72 6.11
CA PHE A 526 -9.18 16.89 6.70
C PHE A 526 -10.20 17.72 7.46
N ASN A 527 -11.45 17.26 7.48
CA ASN A 527 -12.50 17.85 8.28
C ASN A 527 -12.48 17.30 9.71
N MET A 528 -12.08 18.16 10.66
CA MET A 528 -12.02 17.81 12.08
C MET A 528 -13.39 17.42 12.65
N LEU A 529 -14.48 18.11 12.27
CA LEU A 529 -15.81 17.83 12.81
C LEU A 529 -16.32 16.48 12.33
N SER A 530 -16.10 16.13 11.07
CA SER A 530 -16.41 14.79 10.54
C SER A 530 -15.63 13.71 11.28
N ALA A 531 -14.33 13.91 11.54
CA ALA A 531 -13.55 12.98 12.34
C ALA A 531 -14.08 12.84 13.78
N LEU A 532 -14.43 13.95 14.43
CA LEU A 532 -15.02 13.92 15.78
C LEU A 532 -16.38 13.23 15.81
N ASN A 533 -17.20 13.39 14.77
CA ASN A 533 -18.48 12.72 14.65
C ASN A 533 -18.30 11.19 14.56
N GLU A 534 -17.34 10.74 13.77
CA GLU A 534 -16.99 9.31 13.68
C GLU A 534 -16.47 8.78 15.02
N ILE A 535 -15.62 9.54 15.75
CA ILE A 535 -15.13 9.15 17.08
C ILE A 535 -16.28 9.09 18.09
N TYR A 536 -17.27 9.98 17.99
CA TYR A 536 -18.41 10.01 18.91
C TYR A 536 -19.21 8.69 18.90
N SER A 537 -19.20 7.93 17.80
CA SER A 537 -19.80 6.59 17.78
C SER A 537 -19.24 5.66 18.87
N TYR A 538 -17.96 5.78 19.20
CA TYR A 538 -17.31 5.03 20.29
C TYR A 538 -17.68 5.58 21.67
N ILE A 539 -17.84 6.90 21.82
CA ILE A 539 -18.37 7.51 23.05
C ILE A 539 -19.77 6.99 23.32
N SER A 540 -20.64 7.01 22.30
CA SER A 540 -22.02 6.54 22.42
C SER A 540 -22.09 5.05 22.76
N LYS A 541 -21.21 4.23 22.16
CA LYS A 541 -21.19 2.77 22.37
C LYS A 541 -20.68 2.35 23.74
N TYR A 542 -19.70 3.07 24.30
CA TYR A 542 -19.01 2.72 25.55
C TYR A 542 -19.20 3.78 26.64
N SER A 543 -20.34 4.46 26.62
CA SER A 543 -20.59 5.65 27.43
C SER A 543 -20.51 5.37 28.94
N GLU A 544 -21.05 4.23 29.38
CA GLU A 544 -21.02 3.80 30.78
C GLU A 544 -19.58 3.55 31.25
N GLU A 545 -18.80 2.79 30.49
CA GLU A 545 -17.42 2.44 30.83
C GLU A 545 -16.51 3.67 30.83
N ILE A 546 -16.71 4.58 29.88
CA ILE A 546 -15.95 5.83 29.77
C ILE A 546 -16.25 6.74 30.96
N THR A 547 -17.54 6.91 31.29
CA THR A 547 -17.96 7.76 32.42
C THR A 547 -17.42 7.20 33.74
N ALA A 548 -17.55 5.90 33.96
CA ALA A 548 -17.01 5.21 35.14
C ALA A 548 -15.49 5.35 35.26
N ALA A 549 -14.75 5.19 34.15
CA ALA A 549 -13.30 5.36 34.16
C ALA A 549 -12.87 6.81 34.48
N LEU A 550 -13.59 7.80 33.97
CA LEU A 550 -13.34 9.22 34.27
C LEU A 550 -13.68 9.59 35.72
N GLU A 551 -14.59 8.86 36.37
CA GLU A 551 -14.86 9.01 37.81
C GLU A 551 -13.81 8.36 38.69
N GLN A 552 -13.14 7.32 38.21
CA GLN A 552 -12.04 6.67 38.94
C GLN A 552 -10.74 7.47 38.84
N GLU A 553 -10.50 8.12 37.70
CA GLU A 553 -9.30 8.93 37.46
C GLU A 553 -9.33 10.25 38.24
N GLU A 554 -8.34 10.47 39.12
CA GLU A 554 -8.32 11.62 40.04
C GLU A 554 -8.26 12.96 39.29
N GLN A 555 -7.40 13.05 38.29
CA GLN A 555 -7.26 14.27 37.50
C GLN A 555 -8.51 14.56 36.67
N ALA A 556 -9.19 13.52 36.20
CA ALA A 556 -10.43 13.64 35.44
C ALA A 556 -11.58 14.16 36.31
N ARG A 557 -11.70 13.67 37.56
CA ARG A 557 -12.66 14.19 38.55
C ARG A 557 -12.41 15.67 38.87
N LYS A 558 -11.16 16.06 39.12
CA LYS A 558 -10.78 17.46 39.38
C LYS A 558 -11.23 18.39 38.25
N GLN A 559 -11.25 17.90 37.02
CA GLN A 559 -11.64 18.65 35.83
C GLN A 559 -13.11 18.45 35.41
N ARG A 560 -13.87 17.65 36.18
CA ARG A 560 -15.28 17.28 35.92
C ARG A 560 -15.49 16.70 34.52
N LEU A 561 -14.60 15.83 34.07
CA LEU A 561 -14.62 15.31 32.70
C LEU A 561 -15.80 14.36 32.45
N SER A 562 -16.17 13.50 33.42
CA SER A 562 -17.36 12.64 33.33
C SER A 562 -18.62 13.47 33.03
N TYR A 563 -18.88 14.51 33.84
CA TYR A 563 -19.99 15.45 33.61
C TYR A 563 -19.99 16.12 32.23
N LYS A 564 -18.81 16.48 31.70
CA LYS A 564 -18.70 17.06 30.35
C LYS A 564 -19.04 16.04 29.25
N VAL A 565 -18.74 14.76 29.46
CA VAL A 565 -19.14 13.68 28.54
C VAL A 565 -20.65 13.49 28.58
N GLU A 566 -21.27 13.52 29.76
CA GLU A 566 -22.74 13.46 29.87
C GLU A 566 -23.42 14.65 29.17
N GLN A 567 -22.88 15.86 29.32
CA GLN A 567 -23.36 17.03 28.58
C GLN A 567 -23.24 16.85 27.07
N LEU A 568 -22.12 16.29 26.60
CA LEU A 568 -21.92 15.97 25.19
C LEU A 568 -22.96 14.97 24.69
N ILE A 569 -23.15 13.86 25.42
CA ILE A 569 -24.11 12.81 25.06
C ILE A 569 -25.52 13.39 25.02
N SER A 570 -25.90 14.18 26.03
CA SER A 570 -27.19 14.86 26.07
C SER A 570 -27.37 15.75 24.84
N ALA A 571 -26.40 16.62 24.53
CA ALA A 571 -26.45 17.52 23.38
C ALA A 571 -26.55 16.78 22.03
N MET A 572 -25.89 15.62 21.90
CA MET A 572 -25.96 14.78 20.69
C MET A 572 -27.23 13.92 20.62
N SER A 573 -27.93 13.70 21.75
CA SER A 573 -29.11 12.81 21.83
C SER A 573 -30.43 13.51 21.49
N PHE A 574 -30.54 14.82 21.75
CA PHE A 574 -31.74 15.63 21.49
C PHE A 574 -32.20 15.64 20.02
N GLU A 575 -31.45 15.07 19.07
CA GLU A 575 -31.80 15.07 17.65
C GLU A 575 -32.12 13.68 17.06
N ARG A 576 -31.80 12.58 17.75
CA ARG A 576 -32.21 11.23 17.29
C ARG A 576 -33.70 10.94 17.53
N THR A 577 -34.37 11.77 18.33
CA THR A 577 -35.79 11.64 18.66
C THR A 577 -36.72 12.49 17.79
N ASP A 578 -36.16 13.41 16.98
CA ASP A 578 -36.93 14.33 16.13
C ASP A 578 -36.91 13.94 14.62
N THR A 579 -36.48 12.70 14.32
CA THR A 579 -36.68 11.99 13.04
C THR A 579 -37.55 10.77 13.28
#